data_AF-A0A7U2EW62-F1
#
_entry.id   AF-A0A7U2EW62-F1
#
_cell.length_a   1.000
_cell.length_b   1.000
_cell.length_c   1.000
_cell.angle_alpha   90.00
_cell.angle_beta   90.00
_cell.angle_gamma   90.00
#
_symmetry.space_group_name_H-M   'P 1'
#
loop_
_entity.id
_entity.type
_entity.pdbx_description
1 polymer ?
#
loop_
_entity_poly.entity_id
_entity_poly.type
_entity_poly.pdbx_seq_one_letter_code
_entity_poly.pdbx_strand_id
1 'polypeptide(L)'
;MSTIDIPKEMWALLDDQPLVQAPTGITPNFEYPTWHGRSVVIAASVCIPLMLIAASIRVYTKCFITRKWNRDDNIFLASLAAALLFIALVMAMTCGGAYGYHAWDLKIGRLTKVVLVRSLLLTILVGPLVWIIKLSIFSLIYHAFRPLPYVRRLVYVGVLVTGLYSVGTGITNGILCGPHGGQDRAAYLAGMAGPKCGNPDGVVQILSVTTGSINLFTDIYLLVLPLPAVYDLSLPRARKAGVMAIFLTGSVGCVMSAIALYYRKRTYGGGRVTLWNTDITIIESAVGIMIPCMASCAKVFKLYSSSLSSFMPSRFTGFRRTPSNDGIFRASQELQRLPGISEQPHTDTIDRMLMQFKHDEHNNDSFSQDSQSSKTSRIST
;
A
#
# COMPACT_ATOMS: atom_id res chain seq x y z
N MET A 1 -27.07 -15.39 35.08
CA MET A 1 -25.62 -15.34 35.39
C MET A 1 -25.45 -14.18 36.35
N SER A 2 -25.25 -14.47 37.63
CA SER A 2 -25.31 -13.50 38.72
C SER A 2 -24.22 -12.44 38.55
N THR A 3 -24.62 -11.17 38.62
CA THR A 3 -23.71 -10.05 38.86
C THR A 3 -22.98 -10.36 40.17
N ILE A 4 -21.67 -10.58 40.09
CA ILE A 4 -20.84 -10.68 41.29
C ILE A 4 -20.80 -9.26 41.87
N ASP A 5 -21.71 -8.98 42.81
CA ASP A 5 -21.71 -7.73 43.56
C ASP A 5 -20.51 -7.74 44.51
N ILE A 6 -19.35 -7.33 43.97
CA ILE A 6 -18.13 -7.16 44.74
C ILE A 6 -18.39 -6.04 45.77
N PRO A 7 -18.20 -6.30 47.08
CA PRO A 7 -18.39 -5.30 48.14
C PRO A 7 -17.59 -4.02 47.88
N LYS A 8 -18.14 -2.86 48.25
CA LYS A 8 -17.51 -1.54 48.03
C LYS A 8 -16.11 -1.43 48.65
N GLU A 9 -15.88 -2.09 49.78
CA GLU A 9 -14.58 -2.11 50.45
C GLU A 9 -13.52 -2.89 49.66
N MET A 10 -13.91 -3.99 49.01
CA MET A 10 -13.03 -4.74 48.12
C MET A 10 -12.67 -3.94 46.87
N TRP A 11 -13.59 -3.10 46.37
CA TRP A 11 -13.27 -2.17 45.28
C TRP A 11 -12.23 -1.13 45.68
N ALA A 12 -12.33 -0.57 46.89
CA ALA A 12 -11.36 0.40 47.38
C ALA A 12 -9.95 -0.21 47.48
N LEU A 13 -9.85 -1.46 47.96
CA LEU A 13 -8.58 -2.19 48.00
C LEU A 13 -8.04 -2.52 46.60
N LEU A 14 -8.91 -2.95 45.69
CA LEU A 14 -8.53 -3.28 44.32
C LEU A 14 -8.09 -2.05 43.53
N ASP A 15 -8.80 -0.94 43.67
CA ASP A 15 -8.51 0.30 42.95
C ASP A 15 -7.15 0.89 43.34
N ASP A 16 -6.63 0.58 44.52
CA ASP A 16 -5.32 1.03 44.99
C ASP A 16 -4.16 0.12 44.56
N GLN A 17 -4.45 -1.08 44.05
CA GLN A 17 -3.41 -1.98 43.51
C GLN A 17 -2.85 -1.46 42.17
N PRO A 18 -1.56 -1.69 41.90
CA PRO A 18 -1.00 -1.47 40.56
C PRO A 18 -1.59 -2.45 39.55
N LEU A 19 -1.71 -2.00 38.30
CA LEU A 19 -2.19 -2.84 37.20
C LEU A 19 -1.26 -4.02 36.90
N VAL A 20 0.05 -3.82 37.04
CA VAL A 20 1.09 -4.86 36.88
C VAL A 20 2.16 -4.68 37.96
N GLN A 21 2.73 -5.77 38.45
CA GLN A 21 3.85 -5.70 39.38
C GLN A 21 5.08 -5.08 38.70
N ALA A 22 5.78 -4.19 39.41
CA ALA A 22 6.99 -3.58 38.87
C ALA A 22 8.11 -4.63 38.69
N PRO A 23 8.96 -4.48 37.65
CA PRO A 23 10.16 -5.27 37.50
C PRO A 23 11.10 -5.09 38.70
N THR A 24 11.92 -6.11 38.98
CA THR A 24 12.94 -6.07 40.05
C THR A 24 13.85 -4.86 39.90
N GLY A 25 13.92 -4.02 40.94
CA GLY A 25 14.75 -2.81 40.98
C GLY A 25 14.07 -1.51 40.55
N ILE A 26 12.78 -1.53 40.23
CA ILE A 26 11.98 -0.32 39.92
C ILE A 26 10.87 -0.17 40.97
N THR A 27 10.79 0.99 41.61
CA THR A 27 9.67 1.35 42.50
C THR A 27 8.61 2.12 41.72
N PRO A 28 7.34 1.66 41.68
CA PRO A 28 6.24 2.41 41.07
C PRO A 28 6.11 3.83 41.64
N ASN A 29 5.92 4.81 40.77
CA ASN A 29 5.61 6.18 41.19
C ASN A 29 4.17 6.52 40.87
N PHE A 30 3.28 6.40 41.86
CA PHE A 30 1.85 6.69 41.71
C PHE A 30 1.51 8.18 41.92
N GLU A 31 2.40 8.96 42.51
CA GLU A 31 2.14 10.35 42.90
C GLU A 31 2.45 11.31 41.75
N TYR A 32 3.58 11.09 41.05
CA TYR A 32 4.02 11.86 39.89
C TYR A 32 4.45 10.95 38.73
N PRO A 33 3.51 10.20 38.11
CA PRO A 33 3.86 9.29 37.02
C PRO A 33 4.37 10.08 35.81
N THR A 34 5.52 9.67 35.26
CA THR A 34 6.08 10.29 34.05
C THR A 34 5.29 9.88 32.81
N TRP A 35 4.77 10.85 32.06
CA TRP A 35 4.01 10.59 30.85
C TRP A 35 4.92 10.29 29.65
N HIS A 36 4.79 9.09 29.09
CA HIS A 36 5.59 8.59 27.97
C HIS A 36 4.87 8.70 26.61
N GLY A 37 3.61 9.16 26.59
CA GLY A 37 2.82 9.32 25.36
C GLY A 37 3.31 10.41 24.38
N ARG A 38 4.37 11.15 24.72
CA ARG A 38 4.94 12.22 23.87
C ARG A 38 5.32 11.69 22.48
N SER A 39 5.92 10.51 22.40
CA SER A 39 6.35 9.93 21.13
C SER A 39 5.17 9.67 20.19
N VAL A 40 4.06 9.15 20.73
CA VAL A 40 2.81 8.87 20.00
C VAL A 40 2.23 10.16 19.42
N VAL A 41 2.18 11.22 20.22
CA VAL A 41 1.67 12.52 19.78
C VAL A 41 2.55 13.13 18.69
N ILE A 42 3.87 13.06 18.85
CA ILE A 42 4.82 13.53 17.84
C ILE A 42 4.62 12.74 16.53
N ALA A 43 4.60 11.41 16.59
CA ALA A 43 4.39 10.55 15.42
C ALA A 43 3.07 10.88 14.71
N ALA A 44 1.96 10.98 15.45
CA ALA A 44 0.67 11.36 14.88
C ALA A 44 0.69 12.76 14.24
N SER A 45 1.30 13.74 14.91
CA SER A 45 1.39 15.12 14.42
C SER A 45 2.18 15.27 13.13
N VAL A 46 3.15 14.39 12.87
CA VAL A 46 3.95 14.38 11.64
C VAL A 46 3.28 13.52 10.56
N CYS A 47 2.74 12.35 10.92
CA CYS A 47 2.15 11.42 9.96
C CYS A 47 0.84 11.94 9.35
N ILE A 48 -0.05 12.55 10.14
CA ILE A 48 -1.34 13.09 9.65
C ILE A 48 -1.14 14.09 8.50
N PRO A 49 -0.37 15.19 8.64
CA PRO A 49 -0.21 16.16 7.56
C PRO A 49 0.47 15.55 6.34
N LEU A 50 1.46 14.68 6.51
CA LEU A 50 2.12 13.99 5.39
C LEU A 50 1.13 13.13 4.58
N MET A 51 0.29 12.35 5.26
CA MET A 51 -0.76 11.56 4.60
C MET A 51 -1.76 12.45 3.88
N LEU A 52 -2.22 13.54 4.51
CA LEU A 52 -3.19 14.46 3.92
C LEU A 52 -2.63 15.15 2.69
N ILE A 53 -1.39 15.65 2.74
CA ILE A 53 -0.71 16.25 1.59
C ILE A 53 -0.61 15.25 0.43
N ALA A 54 -0.13 14.02 0.70
CA ALA A 54 -0.01 12.98 -0.30
C ALA A 54 -1.38 12.60 -0.91
N ALA A 55 -2.41 12.47 -0.07
CA ALA A 55 -3.77 12.19 -0.50
C ALA A 55 -4.36 13.33 -1.34
N SER A 56 -4.14 14.59 -0.94
CA SER A 56 -4.58 15.77 -1.69
C SER A 56 -3.95 15.83 -3.07
N ILE A 57 -2.64 15.55 -3.19
CA ILE A 57 -1.96 15.45 -4.50
C ILE A 57 -2.62 14.38 -5.36
N ARG A 58 -2.92 13.21 -4.78
CA ARG A 58 -3.58 12.11 -5.50
C ARG A 58 -4.98 12.50 -5.97
N VAL A 59 -5.80 13.07 -5.10
CA VAL A 59 -7.17 13.51 -5.43
C VAL A 59 -7.13 14.59 -6.50
N TYR A 60 -6.26 15.59 -6.37
CA TYR A 60 -6.06 16.63 -7.37
C TYR A 60 -5.70 16.05 -8.74
N THR A 61 -4.77 15.08 -8.76
CA THR A 61 -4.34 14.41 -10.00
C THR A 61 -5.48 13.65 -10.67
N LYS A 62 -6.38 13.02 -9.91
CA LYS A 62 -7.50 12.28 -10.47
C LYS A 62 -8.63 13.18 -10.95
N CYS A 63 -8.97 14.21 -10.17
CA CYS A 63 -10.05 15.13 -10.49
C CYS A 63 -9.69 16.08 -11.64
N PHE A 64 -8.51 16.71 -11.59
CA PHE A 64 -8.19 17.80 -12.52
C PHE A 64 -7.32 17.36 -13.71
N ILE A 65 -6.32 16.50 -13.47
CA ILE A 65 -5.36 16.08 -14.50
C ILE A 65 -5.92 14.92 -15.32
N THR A 66 -6.34 13.83 -14.64
CA THR A 66 -6.83 12.62 -15.32
C THR A 66 -8.33 12.72 -15.66
N ARG A 67 -9.08 13.56 -14.94
CA ARG A 67 -10.55 13.76 -15.07
C ARG A 67 -11.33 12.44 -15.11
N LYS A 68 -10.86 11.43 -14.39
CA LYS A 68 -11.46 10.10 -14.35
C LYS A 68 -11.43 9.53 -12.94
N TRP A 69 -12.62 9.33 -12.39
CA TRP A 69 -12.83 8.75 -11.08
C TRP A 69 -13.14 7.25 -11.19
N ASN A 70 -12.29 6.41 -10.61
CA ASN A 70 -12.49 4.95 -10.63
C ASN A 70 -12.96 4.47 -9.25
N ARG A 71 -13.57 3.28 -9.18
CA ARG A 71 -13.94 2.64 -7.90
C ARG A 71 -12.74 2.44 -6.96
N ASP A 72 -11.55 2.25 -7.51
CA ASP A 72 -10.29 2.16 -6.76
C ASP A 72 -10.00 3.43 -5.94
N ASP A 73 -10.43 4.60 -6.43
CA ASP A 73 -10.24 5.87 -5.72
C ASP A 73 -11.19 6.00 -4.51
N ASN A 74 -12.36 5.36 -4.55
CA ASN A 74 -13.25 5.25 -3.38
C ASN A 74 -12.63 4.36 -2.29
N ILE A 75 -12.02 3.24 -2.68
CA ILE A 75 -11.32 2.33 -1.74
C ILE A 75 -10.16 3.08 -1.08
N PHE A 76 -9.41 3.88 -1.86
CA PHE A 76 -8.37 4.75 -1.33
C PHE A 76 -8.92 5.78 -0.32
N LEU A 77 -10.02 6.49 -0.63
CA LEU A 77 -10.62 7.42 0.33
C LEU A 77 -11.11 6.74 1.61
N ALA A 78 -11.71 5.56 1.49
CA ALA A 78 -12.10 4.74 2.64
C ALA A 78 -10.88 4.35 3.49
N SER A 79 -9.75 4.01 2.85
CA SER A 79 -8.50 3.72 3.55
C SER A 79 -7.90 4.93 4.26
N LEU A 80 -7.98 6.12 3.67
CA LEU A 80 -7.56 7.35 4.32
C LEU A 80 -8.42 7.64 5.56
N ALA A 81 -9.74 7.51 5.44
CA ALA A 81 -10.65 7.65 6.57
C ALA A 81 -10.36 6.62 7.67
N ALA A 82 -10.09 5.36 7.30
CA ALA A 82 -9.71 4.31 8.24
C ALA A 82 -8.39 4.61 8.97
N ALA A 83 -7.37 5.09 8.26
CA ALA A 83 -6.09 5.49 8.85
C ALA A 83 -6.24 6.68 9.82
N LEU A 84 -7.02 7.69 9.44
CA LEU A 84 -7.31 8.83 10.32
C LEU A 84 -8.10 8.41 11.56
N LEU A 85 -9.11 7.54 11.40
CA LEU A 85 -9.86 6.97 12.51
C LEU A 85 -8.96 6.16 13.46
N PHE A 86 -8.06 5.35 12.91
CA PHE A 86 -7.09 4.59 13.69
C PHE A 86 -6.22 5.52 14.55
N ILE A 87 -5.60 6.53 13.95
CA ILE A 87 -4.76 7.49 14.68
C ILE A 87 -5.59 8.27 15.70
N ALA A 88 -6.82 8.68 15.37
CA ALA A 88 -7.71 9.36 16.31
C ALA A 88 -8.06 8.50 17.53
N LEU A 89 -8.34 7.20 17.34
CA LEU A 89 -8.60 6.27 18.44
C LEU A 89 -7.36 6.09 19.33
N VAL A 90 -6.17 5.94 18.72
CA VAL A 90 -4.91 5.85 19.45
C VAL A 90 -4.62 7.12 20.26
N MET A 91 -4.86 8.29 19.68
CA MET A 91 -4.71 9.58 20.36
C MET A 91 -5.71 9.73 21.51
N ALA A 92 -6.98 9.37 21.30
CA ALA A 92 -8.02 9.40 22.33
C ALA A 92 -7.71 8.47 23.51
N MET A 93 -6.99 7.36 23.26
CA MET A 93 -6.50 6.44 24.28
C MET A 93 -5.28 6.99 25.03
N THR A 94 -4.30 7.51 24.30
CA THR A 94 -3.02 7.97 24.85
C THR A 94 -3.19 9.25 25.69
N CYS A 95 -4.03 10.18 25.21
CA CYS A 95 -4.36 11.41 25.92
C CYS A 95 -5.48 11.21 26.96
N GLY A 96 -6.21 10.10 26.90
CA GLY A 96 -7.36 9.78 27.77
C GLY A 96 -6.99 9.32 29.19
N GLY A 97 -5.72 9.37 29.58
CA GLY A 97 -5.29 9.34 30.98
C GLY A 97 -4.71 8.03 31.52
N ALA A 98 -4.81 6.90 30.80
CA ALA A 98 -4.31 5.60 31.29
C ALA A 98 -3.17 5.00 30.46
N TYR A 99 -3.21 5.13 29.13
CA TYR A 99 -2.30 4.41 28.21
C TYR A 99 -1.01 5.17 27.89
N GLY A 100 -0.78 6.33 28.52
CA GLY A 100 0.45 7.12 28.36
C GLY A 100 1.48 6.88 29.47
N TYR A 101 1.18 6.01 30.43
CA TYR A 101 2.05 5.68 31.57
C TYR A 101 2.46 4.22 31.51
N HIS A 102 3.53 3.86 32.23
CA HIS A 102 3.87 2.45 32.38
C HIS A 102 2.78 1.73 33.17
N ALA A 103 2.52 0.46 32.83
CA ALA A 103 1.46 -0.31 33.47
C ALA A 103 1.66 -0.45 34.99
N TRP A 104 2.90 -0.51 35.48
CA TRP A 104 3.18 -0.59 36.92
C TRP A 104 3.00 0.74 37.66
N ASP A 105 3.02 1.89 36.97
CA ASP A 105 2.76 3.21 37.56
C ASP A 105 1.27 3.58 37.58
N LEU A 106 0.40 2.69 37.07
CA LEU A 106 -1.03 2.92 36.96
C LEU A 106 -1.81 2.09 37.98
N LYS A 107 -2.62 2.78 38.79
CA LYS A 107 -3.60 2.17 39.69
C LYS A 107 -4.84 1.70 38.93
N ILE A 108 -5.42 0.56 39.34
CA ILE A 108 -6.65 0.02 38.73
C ILE A 108 -7.79 1.05 38.81
N GLY A 109 -7.86 1.86 39.86
CA GLY A 109 -8.83 2.96 40.02
C GLY A 109 -8.92 3.91 38.81
N ARG A 110 -7.80 4.15 38.13
CA ARG A 110 -7.71 5.04 36.95
C ARG A 110 -8.32 4.44 35.67
N LEU A 111 -8.55 3.13 35.62
CA LEU A 111 -9.22 2.44 34.50
C LEU A 111 -10.74 2.61 34.56
N THR A 112 -11.21 3.80 34.21
CA THR A 112 -12.64 4.07 34.10
C THR A 112 -13.30 3.21 33.02
N LYS A 113 -14.63 3.01 33.12
CA LYS A 113 -15.41 2.30 32.10
C LYS A 113 -15.18 2.86 30.69
N VAL A 114 -15.06 4.19 30.57
CA VAL A 114 -14.81 4.87 29.29
C VAL A 114 -13.46 4.46 28.70
N VAL A 115 -12.41 4.39 29.52
CA VAL A 115 -11.07 3.97 29.11
C VAL A 115 -11.07 2.50 28.65
N LEU A 116 -11.72 1.62 29.41
CA LEU A 116 -11.82 0.19 29.08
C LEU A 116 -12.58 -0.04 27.77
N VAL A 117 -13.71 0.65 27.58
CA VAL A 117 -14.51 0.57 26.34
C VAL A 117 -13.70 1.06 25.14
N ARG A 118 -13.00 2.20 25.26
CA ARG A 118 -12.14 2.70 24.17
C ARG A 118 -11.00 1.73 23.87
N SER A 119 -10.41 1.08 24.87
CA SER A 119 -9.38 0.06 24.65
C SER A 119 -9.93 -1.13 23.89
N LEU A 120 -11.10 -1.63 24.30
CA LEU A 120 -11.74 -2.77 23.64
C LEU A 120 -12.07 -2.43 22.18
N LEU A 121 -12.63 -1.24 21.94
CA LEU A 121 -12.89 -0.74 20.60
C LEU A 121 -11.62 -0.67 19.74
N LEU A 122 -10.52 -0.13 20.28
CA LEU A 122 -9.24 -0.08 19.57
C LEU A 122 -8.73 -1.48 19.22
N THR A 123 -8.76 -2.43 20.16
CA THR A 123 -8.28 -3.80 19.94
C THR A 123 -9.12 -4.53 18.88
N ILE A 124 -10.43 -4.32 18.85
CA ILE A 124 -11.33 -4.93 17.85
C ILE A 124 -11.14 -4.27 16.47
N LEU A 125 -11.04 -2.93 16.43
CA LEU A 125 -11.02 -2.17 15.18
C LEU A 125 -9.66 -2.12 14.50
N VAL A 126 -8.55 -2.31 15.23
CA VAL A 126 -7.21 -2.17 14.63
C VAL A 126 -6.99 -3.13 13.45
N GLY A 127 -7.43 -4.38 13.55
CA GLY A 127 -7.32 -5.37 12.48
C GLY A 127 -8.06 -4.94 11.20
N PRO A 128 -9.39 -4.69 11.29
CA PRO A 128 -10.17 -4.18 10.17
C PRO A 128 -9.64 -2.88 9.57
N LEU A 129 -9.22 -1.91 10.39
CA LEU A 129 -8.71 -0.63 9.90
C LEU A 129 -7.40 -0.80 9.12
N VAL A 130 -6.44 -1.56 9.64
CA VAL A 130 -5.19 -1.89 8.94
C VAL A 130 -5.47 -2.67 7.66
N TRP A 131 -6.46 -3.57 7.68
CA TRP A 131 -6.85 -4.31 6.49
C TRP A 131 -7.40 -3.40 5.38
N ILE A 132 -8.24 -2.41 5.71
CA ILE A 132 -8.74 -1.43 4.72
C ILE A 132 -7.58 -0.61 4.13
N ILE A 133 -6.54 -0.29 4.92
CA ILE A 133 -5.32 0.36 4.40
C ILE A 133 -4.64 -0.55 3.37
N LYS A 134 -4.44 -1.83 3.68
CA LYS A 134 -3.83 -2.79 2.75
C LYS A 134 -4.69 -3.05 1.52
N LEU A 135 -6.01 -3.01 1.65
CA LEU A 135 -6.96 -3.15 0.55
C LEU A 135 -6.73 -2.08 -0.53
N SER A 136 -6.35 -0.85 -0.14
CA SER A 136 -6.01 0.22 -1.07
C SER A 136 -4.78 -0.11 -1.93
N ILE A 137 -3.78 -0.79 -1.35
CA ILE A 137 -2.56 -1.23 -2.04
C ILE A 137 -2.89 -2.40 -2.97
N PHE A 138 -3.70 -3.37 -2.51
CA PHE A 138 -4.20 -4.45 -3.36
C PHE A 138 -4.96 -3.92 -4.58
N SER A 139 -5.85 -2.93 -4.38
CA SER A 139 -6.59 -2.26 -5.46
C SER A 139 -5.63 -1.53 -6.43
N LEU A 140 -4.59 -0.87 -5.92
CA LEU A 140 -3.57 -0.23 -6.75
C LEU A 140 -2.84 -1.24 -7.66
N ILE A 141 -2.38 -2.36 -7.10
CA ILE A 141 -1.68 -3.41 -7.83
C ILE A 141 -2.60 -4.07 -8.86
N TYR A 142 -3.85 -4.37 -8.46
CA TYR A 142 -4.87 -4.89 -9.37
C TYR A 142 -5.07 -4.00 -10.59
N HIS A 143 -5.16 -2.68 -10.39
CA HIS A 143 -5.34 -1.72 -11.46
C HIS A 143 -4.09 -1.59 -12.34
N ALA A 144 -2.90 -1.54 -11.74
CA ALA A 144 -1.63 -1.39 -12.45
C ALA A 144 -1.35 -2.58 -13.38
N PHE A 145 -1.70 -3.79 -12.96
CA PHE A 145 -1.44 -5.04 -13.68
C PHE A 145 -2.72 -5.70 -14.22
N ARG A 146 -3.75 -4.89 -14.54
CA ARG A 146 -5.02 -5.35 -15.12
C ARG A 146 -4.89 -6.38 -16.26
N PRO A 147 -3.93 -6.29 -17.22
CA PRO A 147 -3.84 -7.26 -18.31
C PRO A 147 -3.37 -8.66 -17.88
N LEU A 148 -2.75 -8.82 -16.70
CA LEU A 148 -2.17 -10.10 -16.27
C LEU A 148 -3.14 -10.89 -15.38
N PRO A 149 -3.73 -12.01 -15.87
CA PRO A 149 -4.74 -12.75 -15.11
C PRO A 149 -4.18 -13.49 -13.88
N TYR A 150 -2.90 -13.89 -13.91
CA TYR A 150 -2.25 -14.51 -12.75
C TYR A 150 -2.15 -13.55 -11.56
N VAL A 151 -1.69 -12.32 -11.81
CA VAL A 151 -1.59 -11.26 -10.80
C VAL A 151 -2.95 -10.97 -10.16
N ARG A 152 -4.03 -10.94 -10.96
CA ARG A 152 -5.39 -10.75 -10.45
C ARG A 152 -5.81 -11.86 -9.48
N ARG A 153 -5.58 -13.12 -9.84
CA ARG A 153 -5.89 -14.27 -8.96
C ARG A 153 -5.14 -14.17 -7.64
N LEU A 154 -3.84 -13.86 -7.69
CA LEU A 154 -3.03 -13.63 -6.49
C LEU A 154 -3.54 -12.49 -5.61
N VAL A 155 -3.96 -11.36 -6.20
CA VAL A 155 -4.55 -10.26 -5.44
C VAL A 155 -5.83 -10.69 -4.74
N TYR A 156 -6.74 -11.39 -5.43
CA TYR A 156 -7.98 -11.87 -4.80
C TYR A 156 -7.71 -12.85 -3.65
N VAL A 157 -6.78 -13.78 -3.83
CA VAL A 157 -6.36 -14.71 -2.77
C VAL A 157 -5.77 -13.94 -1.58
N GLY A 158 -4.90 -12.97 -1.84
CA GLY A 158 -4.30 -12.13 -0.80
C GLY A 158 -5.33 -11.33 -0.02
N VAL A 159 -6.29 -10.68 -0.70
CA VAL A 159 -7.39 -9.94 -0.09
C VAL A 159 -8.26 -10.86 0.77
N LEU A 160 -8.61 -12.04 0.25
CA LEU A 160 -9.44 -13.01 0.98
C LEU A 160 -8.75 -13.52 2.25
N VAL A 161 -7.49 -13.99 2.13
CA VAL A 161 -6.73 -14.55 3.25
C VAL A 161 -6.51 -13.50 4.33
N THR A 162 -6.06 -12.31 3.97
CA THR A 162 -5.81 -11.23 4.92
C THR A 162 -7.10 -10.70 5.53
N GLY A 163 -8.20 -10.67 4.76
CA GLY A 163 -9.52 -10.24 5.23
C GLY A 163 -10.12 -11.19 6.23
N LEU A 164 -10.13 -12.50 5.91
CA LEU A 164 -10.59 -13.53 6.84
C LEU A 164 -9.80 -13.51 8.14
N TYR A 165 -8.47 -13.35 8.04
CA TYR A 165 -7.62 -13.25 9.22
C TYR A 165 -7.92 -12.00 10.06
N SER A 166 -8.11 -10.83 9.41
CA SER A 166 -8.40 -9.57 10.11
C SER A 166 -9.77 -9.57 10.80
N VAL A 167 -10.78 -10.17 10.16
CA VAL A 167 -12.11 -10.35 10.74
C VAL A 167 -12.05 -11.35 11.89
N GLY A 168 -11.36 -12.48 11.70
CA GLY A 168 -11.18 -13.50 12.73
C GLY A 168 -10.52 -12.94 13.98
N THR A 169 -9.42 -12.21 13.83
CA THR A 169 -8.74 -11.56 14.96
C THR A 169 -9.62 -10.51 15.65
N GLY A 170 -10.41 -9.72 14.92
CA GLY A 170 -11.37 -8.78 15.51
C GLY A 170 -12.44 -9.47 16.37
N ILE A 171 -13.05 -10.55 15.85
CA ILE A 171 -14.06 -11.34 16.57
C ILE A 171 -13.44 -12.00 17.80
N THR A 172 -12.28 -12.63 17.66
CA THR A 172 -11.61 -13.33 18.76
C THR A 172 -11.20 -12.36 19.88
N ASN A 173 -10.68 -11.18 19.55
CA ASN A 173 -10.42 -10.14 20.54
C ASN A 173 -11.69 -9.63 21.21
N GLY A 174 -12.78 -9.46 20.46
CA GLY A 174 -14.07 -9.04 21.00
C GLY A 174 -14.67 -10.06 21.99
N ILE A 175 -14.52 -11.36 21.73
CA ILE A 175 -15.01 -12.43 22.61
C ILE A 175 -14.09 -12.61 23.82
N LEU A 176 -12.78 -12.65 23.63
CA LEU A 176 -11.82 -12.96 24.71
C LEU A 176 -11.62 -11.78 25.67
N CYS A 177 -11.60 -10.55 25.15
CA CYS A 177 -11.40 -9.33 25.94
C CYS A 177 -12.71 -8.60 26.24
N GLY A 178 -13.85 -9.11 25.74
CA GLY A 178 -15.17 -8.53 25.97
C GLY A 178 -15.64 -8.64 27.43
N PRO A 179 -16.67 -7.88 27.81
CA PRO A 179 -17.19 -7.90 29.16
C PRO A 179 -17.84 -9.25 29.49
N HIS A 180 -17.45 -9.85 30.61
CA HIS A 180 -18.02 -11.10 31.09
C HIS A 180 -19.09 -10.81 32.15
N GLY A 181 -20.35 -11.16 31.88
CA GLY A 181 -21.43 -11.16 32.89
C GLY A 181 -22.09 -9.81 33.21
N GLY A 182 -21.95 -8.77 32.39
CA GLY A 182 -22.68 -7.49 32.57
C GLY A 182 -22.15 -6.32 31.73
N GLN A 183 -22.71 -5.12 31.91
CA GLN A 183 -22.26 -3.87 31.26
C GLN A 183 -21.49 -2.93 32.21
N ASP A 184 -21.16 -3.40 33.41
CA ASP A 184 -20.53 -2.60 34.46
C ASP A 184 -19.01 -2.55 34.31
N ARG A 185 -18.37 -1.58 34.98
CA ARG A 185 -16.90 -1.44 35.01
C ARG A 185 -16.21 -2.76 35.36
N ALA A 186 -16.78 -3.51 36.31
CA ALA A 186 -16.29 -4.80 36.74
C ALA A 186 -16.24 -5.84 35.63
N ALA A 187 -17.28 -5.93 34.81
CA ALA A 187 -17.38 -6.90 33.72
C ALA A 187 -16.32 -6.64 32.63
N TYR A 188 -16.12 -5.35 32.29
CA TYR A 188 -15.07 -4.94 31.35
C TYR A 188 -13.66 -5.17 31.90
N LEU A 189 -13.45 -4.87 33.18
CA LEU A 189 -12.16 -5.10 33.83
C LEU A 189 -11.84 -6.60 33.90
N ALA A 190 -12.82 -7.43 34.27
CA ALA A 190 -12.67 -8.89 34.33
C ALA A 190 -12.37 -9.51 32.97
N GLY A 191 -12.93 -8.98 31.88
CA GLY A 191 -12.61 -9.41 30.51
C GLY A 191 -11.19 -9.04 30.09
N MET A 192 -10.80 -7.77 30.27
CA MET A 192 -9.51 -7.25 29.85
C MET A 192 -8.34 -7.77 30.70
N ALA A 193 -8.53 -7.88 32.01
CA ALA A 193 -7.54 -8.42 32.95
C ALA A 193 -7.63 -9.94 33.13
N GLY A 194 -8.57 -10.61 32.45
CA GLY A 194 -8.77 -12.04 32.55
C GLY A 194 -7.58 -12.85 32.00
N PRO A 195 -7.43 -14.13 32.40
CA PRO A 195 -6.27 -14.95 32.06
C PRO A 195 -6.08 -15.18 30.55
N LYS A 196 -7.13 -14.99 29.75
CA LYS A 196 -7.06 -15.15 28.30
C LYS A 196 -6.64 -13.89 27.55
N CYS A 197 -6.91 -12.71 28.09
CA CYS A 197 -6.63 -11.41 27.46
C CYS A 197 -5.43 -10.68 28.09
N GLY A 198 -5.36 -10.64 29.42
CA GLY A 198 -4.36 -9.86 30.16
C GLY A 198 -3.09 -10.62 30.56
N ASN A 199 -3.06 -11.95 30.44
CA ASN A 199 -1.89 -12.74 30.82
C ASN A 199 -0.78 -12.64 29.75
N PRO A 200 0.49 -12.39 30.11
CA PRO A 200 1.64 -12.48 29.19
C PRO A 200 1.89 -13.87 28.57
N ASP A 201 1.20 -14.92 28.99
CA ASP A 201 1.19 -16.21 28.28
C ASP A 201 -0.19 -16.53 27.66
N GLY A 202 -1.05 -15.51 27.57
CA GLY A 202 -2.43 -15.63 27.12
C GLY A 202 -2.58 -15.81 25.60
N VAL A 203 -3.76 -16.29 25.22
CA VAL A 203 -4.15 -16.50 23.82
C VAL A 203 -4.06 -15.21 23.00
N VAL A 204 -4.43 -14.06 23.58
CA VAL A 204 -4.41 -12.77 22.89
C VAL A 204 -2.99 -12.32 22.52
N GLN A 205 -1.98 -12.67 23.32
CA GLN A 205 -0.59 -12.39 22.97
C GLN A 205 -0.12 -13.21 21.78
N ILE A 206 -0.39 -14.52 21.79
CA ILE A 206 -0.06 -15.41 20.68
C ILE A 206 -0.72 -14.89 19.39
N LEU A 207 -1.98 -14.48 19.49
CA LEU A 207 -2.71 -13.84 18.39
C LEU A 207 -2.05 -12.52 17.97
N SER A 208 -1.67 -11.65 18.89
CA SER A 208 -1.05 -10.35 18.60
C SER A 208 0.29 -10.49 17.86
N VAL A 209 1.14 -11.44 18.29
CA VAL A 209 2.41 -11.77 17.62
C VAL A 209 2.14 -12.39 16.24
N THR A 210 1.19 -13.33 16.15
CA THR A 210 0.79 -13.94 14.87
C THR A 210 0.25 -12.89 13.90
N THR A 211 -0.51 -11.91 14.39
CA THR A 211 -1.02 -10.80 13.59
C THR A 211 0.13 -9.97 13.06
N GLY A 212 1.13 -9.67 13.89
CA GLY A 212 2.33 -8.96 13.44
C GLY A 212 3.10 -9.73 12.36
N SER A 213 3.23 -11.05 12.50
CA SER A 213 3.88 -11.91 11.51
C SER A 213 3.13 -11.96 10.19
N ILE A 214 1.80 -12.10 10.22
CA ILE A 214 0.96 -12.10 9.02
C ILE A 214 0.97 -10.72 8.36
N ASN A 215 1.01 -9.66 9.16
CA ASN A 215 1.09 -8.30 8.66
C ASN A 215 2.40 -8.09 7.87
N LEU A 216 3.54 -8.48 8.45
CA LEU A 216 4.85 -8.46 7.78
C LEU A 216 4.86 -9.35 6.53
N PHE A 217 4.34 -10.57 6.61
CA PHE A 217 4.24 -11.47 5.46
C PHE A 217 3.42 -10.84 4.34
N THR A 218 2.32 -10.18 4.67
CA THR A 218 1.47 -9.50 3.70
C THR A 218 2.19 -8.33 3.02
N ASP A 219 3.05 -7.60 3.74
CA ASP A 219 3.83 -6.50 3.15
C ASP A 219 4.88 -7.02 2.18
N ILE A 220 5.58 -8.10 2.56
CA ILE A 220 6.52 -8.80 1.67
C ILE A 220 5.77 -9.36 0.45
N TYR A 221 4.59 -9.95 0.66
CA TYR A 221 3.75 -10.45 -0.42
C TYR A 221 3.35 -9.35 -1.40
N LEU A 222 2.87 -8.21 -0.90
CA LEU A 222 2.52 -7.04 -1.71
C LEU A 222 3.73 -6.47 -2.47
N LEU A 223 4.91 -6.53 -1.86
CA LEU A 223 6.16 -6.11 -2.50
C LEU A 223 6.57 -7.11 -3.58
N VAL A 224 6.54 -8.41 -3.34
CA VAL A 224 7.02 -9.42 -4.31
C VAL A 224 6.07 -9.58 -5.49
N LEU A 225 4.76 -9.47 -5.27
CA LEU A 225 3.71 -9.72 -6.26
C LEU A 225 3.95 -9.00 -7.61
N PRO A 226 4.31 -7.70 -7.67
CA PRO A 226 4.59 -7.03 -8.94
C PRO A 226 5.98 -7.31 -9.54
N LEU A 227 6.95 -7.92 -8.83
CA LEU A 227 8.32 -8.10 -9.34
C LEU A 227 8.40 -8.97 -10.60
N PRO A 228 7.81 -10.18 -10.66
CA PRO A 228 7.90 -11.03 -11.84
C PRO A 228 7.26 -10.35 -13.06
N ALA A 229 6.11 -9.69 -12.85
CA ALA A 229 5.40 -8.98 -13.91
C ALA A 229 6.20 -7.80 -14.49
N VAL A 230 7.08 -7.18 -13.70
CA VAL A 230 7.94 -6.07 -14.13
C VAL A 230 9.20 -6.56 -14.82
N TYR A 231 9.72 -7.73 -14.43
CA TYR A 231 10.90 -8.33 -15.05
C TYR A 231 10.64 -8.72 -16.51
N ASP A 232 9.47 -9.30 -16.79
CA ASP A 232 9.10 -9.75 -18.13
C ASP A 232 8.67 -8.61 -19.07
N LEU A 233 8.41 -7.40 -18.54
CA LEU A 233 7.84 -6.30 -19.30
C LEU A 233 8.87 -5.21 -19.61
N SER A 234 9.21 -5.07 -20.90
CA SER A 234 10.12 -4.04 -21.44
C SER A 234 9.50 -2.64 -21.39
N LEU A 235 9.38 -2.08 -20.19
CA LEU A 235 8.79 -0.77 -19.98
C LEU A 235 9.74 0.38 -20.36
N PRO A 236 9.22 1.47 -20.98
CA PRO A 236 10.00 2.68 -21.23
C PRO A 236 10.46 3.30 -19.90
N ARG A 237 11.68 3.89 -19.90
CA ARG A 237 12.41 4.35 -18.70
C ARG A 237 11.57 5.19 -17.72
N ALA A 238 10.66 6.02 -18.22
CA ALA A 238 9.77 6.84 -17.40
C ALA A 238 8.75 6.02 -16.59
N ARG A 239 8.22 4.91 -17.13
CA ARG A 239 7.31 4.01 -16.39
C ARG A 239 8.09 3.15 -15.40
N LYS A 240 9.29 2.72 -15.80
CA LYS A 240 10.22 1.98 -14.93
C LYS A 240 10.57 2.79 -13.67
N ALA A 241 10.81 4.09 -13.78
CA ALA A 241 11.08 4.96 -12.64
C ALA A 241 9.92 5.04 -11.63
N GLY A 242 8.67 5.15 -12.10
CA GLY A 242 7.50 5.17 -11.23
C GLY A 242 7.28 3.85 -10.49
N VAL A 243 7.53 2.73 -11.17
CA VAL A 243 7.48 1.39 -10.57
C VAL A 243 8.56 1.24 -9.50
N MET A 244 9.81 1.63 -9.79
CA MET A 244 10.91 1.63 -8.82
C MET A 244 10.60 2.47 -7.57
N ALA A 245 9.95 3.63 -7.72
CA ALA A 245 9.57 4.47 -6.57
C ALA A 245 8.54 3.80 -5.65
N ILE A 246 7.60 3.04 -6.22
CA ILE A 246 6.61 2.26 -5.45
C ILE A 246 7.32 1.10 -4.73
N PHE A 247 8.27 0.43 -5.38
CA PHE A 247 9.07 -0.63 -4.75
C PHE A 247 9.92 -0.12 -3.59
N LEU A 248 10.60 1.01 -3.76
CA LEU A 248 11.40 1.61 -2.71
C LEU A 248 10.55 1.99 -1.50
N THR A 249 9.39 2.63 -1.71
CA THR A 249 8.50 2.97 -0.60
C THR A 249 7.88 1.74 0.05
N GLY A 250 7.54 0.69 -0.72
CA GLY A 250 7.11 -0.60 -0.20
C GLY A 250 8.17 -1.32 0.64
N SER A 251 9.45 -1.21 0.27
CA SER A 251 10.55 -1.82 1.03
C SER A 251 10.72 -1.19 2.41
N VAL A 252 10.57 0.14 2.50
CA VAL A 252 10.55 0.86 3.78
C VAL A 252 9.38 0.38 4.63
N GLY A 253 8.21 0.18 4.04
CA GLY A 253 7.05 -0.42 4.73
C GLY A 253 7.37 -1.78 5.34
N CYS A 254 8.00 -2.68 4.58
CA CYS A 254 8.40 -4.01 5.08
C CYS A 254 9.38 -3.92 6.27
N VAL A 255 10.35 -3.01 6.21
CA VAL A 255 11.29 -2.78 7.31
C VAL A 255 10.55 -2.28 8.55
N MET A 256 9.61 -1.35 8.40
CA MET A 256 8.80 -0.85 9.52
C MET A 256 7.96 -1.97 10.14
N SER A 257 7.34 -2.83 9.34
CA SER A 257 6.56 -3.98 9.83
C SER A 257 7.43 -5.00 10.58
N ALA A 258 8.67 -5.22 10.14
CA ALA A 258 9.61 -6.09 10.84
C ALA A 258 10.02 -5.51 12.20
N ILE A 259 10.30 -4.20 12.25
CA ILE A 259 10.61 -3.49 13.49
C ILE A 259 9.38 -3.51 14.42
N ALA A 260 8.17 -3.31 13.90
CA ALA A 260 6.93 -3.40 14.68
C ALA A 260 6.76 -4.78 15.33
N LEU A 261 6.99 -5.86 14.57
CA LEU A 261 6.94 -7.23 15.09
C LEU A 261 7.98 -7.47 16.19
N TYR A 262 9.21 -6.95 16.01
CA TYR A 262 10.26 -7.05 17.02
C TYR A 262 9.86 -6.39 18.34
N TYR A 263 9.38 -5.13 18.29
CA TYR A 263 8.92 -4.42 19.48
C TYR A 263 7.67 -5.03 20.08
N ARG A 264 6.77 -5.59 19.27
CA ARG A 264 5.61 -6.34 19.76
C ARG A 264 6.04 -7.53 20.60
N LYS A 265 6.93 -8.39 20.09
CA LYS A 265 7.45 -9.54 20.84
C LYS A 265 8.15 -9.10 22.14
N ARG A 266 8.92 -8.01 22.08
CA ARG A 266 9.62 -7.46 23.26
C ARG A 266 8.69 -6.87 24.31
N THR A 267 7.60 -6.22 23.88
CA THR A 267 6.60 -5.63 24.78
C THR A 267 5.99 -6.70 25.68
N TYR A 268 5.75 -7.88 25.11
CA TYR A 268 5.18 -9.00 25.83
C TYR A 268 6.19 -9.79 26.69
N GLY A 269 7.45 -9.88 26.26
CA GLY A 269 8.48 -10.66 26.97
C GLY A 269 9.21 -9.95 28.10
N GLY A 270 8.93 -8.66 28.39
CA GLY A 270 9.80 -7.85 29.26
C GLY A 270 9.13 -6.92 30.25
N GLY A 271 7.81 -6.97 30.44
CA GLY A 271 7.05 -6.12 31.37
C GLY A 271 7.01 -4.62 31.02
N ARG A 272 8.04 -4.11 30.33
CA ARG A 272 8.15 -2.74 29.84
C ARG A 272 7.16 -2.56 28.70
N VAL A 273 6.00 -2.01 29.02
CA VAL A 273 5.05 -1.49 28.02
C VAL A 273 5.75 -0.40 27.22
N THR A 274 6.30 -0.77 26.06
CA THR A 274 6.95 0.16 25.14
C THR A 274 5.92 0.72 24.18
N LEU A 275 5.55 2.00 24.33
CA LEU A 275 4.71 2.75 23.39
C LEU A 275 5.26 2.76 21.96
N TRP A 276 6.54 2.40 21.80
CA TRP A 276 7.24 2.17 20.55
C TRP A 276 6.46 1.31 19.53
N ASN A 277 5.81 0.22 19.96
CA ASN A 277 5.00 -0.60 19.02
C ASN A 277 3.84 0.21 18.43
N THR A 278 3.20 1.07 19.23
CA THR A 278 2.13 1.96 18.78
C THR A 278 2.66 3.02 17.83
N ASP A 279 3.81 3.63 18.15
CA ASP A 279 4.48 4.63 17.30
C ASP A 279 4.79 4.07 15.91
N ILE A 280 5.39 2.88 15.86
CA ILE A 280 5.74 2.23 14.60
C ILE A 280 4.48 1.85 13.82
N THR A 281 3.41 1.40 14.48
CA THR A 281 2.14 1.05 13.80
C THR A 281 1.48 2.28 13.17
N ILE A 282 1.58 3.46 13.80
CA ILE A 282 1.14 4.74 13.20
C ILE A 282 1.95 5.06 11.95
N ILE A 283 3.28 4.94 12.03
CA ILE A 283 4.19 5.20 10.91
C ILE A 283 3.92 4.22 9.75
N GLU A 284 3.75 2.93 10.07
CA GLU A 284 3.43 1.88 9.09
C GLU A 284 2.12 2.19 8.35
N SER A 285 1.08 2.56 9.09
CA SER A 285 -0.23 2.95 8.53
C SER A 285 -0.08 4.17 7.60
N ALA A 286 0.74 5.15 7.99
CA ALA A 286 1.00 6.33 7.17
C ALA A 286 1.76 5.99 5.88
N VAL A 287 2.77 5.13 5.95
CA VAL A 287 3.49 4.61 4.78
C VAL A 287 2.54 3.85 3.85
N GLY A 288 1.65 3.03 4.41
CA GLY A 288 0.62 2.32 3.65
C GLY A 288 -0.27 3.23 2.80
N ILE A 289 -0.65 4.41 3.33
CA ILE A 289 -1.42 5.43 2.59
C ILE A 289 -0.55 6.20 1.58
N MET A 290 0.73 6.43 1.90
CA MET A 290 1.64 7.15 1.00
C MET A 290 2.00 6.35 -0.25
N ILE A 291 2.11 5.01 -0.16
CA ILE A 291 2.49 4.14 -1.29
C ILE A 291 1.56 4.34 -2.51
N PRO A 292 0.21 4.24 -2.38
CA PRO A 292 -0.71 4.54 -3.49
C PRO A 292 -0.62 5.97 -4.04
N CYS A 293 -0.18 6.93 -3.25
CA CYS A 293 -0.04 8.32 -3.69
C CYS A 293 1.18 8.53 -4.60
N MET A 294 2.23 7.71 -4.46
CA MET A 294 3.48 7.85 -5.24
C MET A 294 3.26 7.78 -6.75
N ALA A 295 2.34 6.92 -7.21
CA ALA A 295 1.98 6.83 -8.62
C ALA A 295 1.39 8.14 -9.18
N SER A 296 0.65 8.88 -8.36
CA SER A 296 0.10 10.19 -8.73
C SER A 296 1.18 11.28 -8.66
N CYS A 297 2.02 11.27 -7.63
CA CYS A 297 3.15 12.20 -7.50
C CYS A 297 4.09 12.10 -8.70
N ALA A 298 4.43 10.90 -9.16
CA ALA A 298 5.29 10.70 -10.33
C ALA A 298 4.68 11.28 -11.63
N LYS A 299 3.34 11.24 -11.78
CA LYS A 299 2.65 11.84 -12.93
C LYS A 299 2.68 13.37 -12.87
N VAL A 300 2.41 13.96 -11.71
CA VAL A 300 2.46 15.41 -11.51
C VAL A 300 3.88 15.93 -11.74
N PHE A 301 4.89 15.25 -11.17
CA PHE A 301 6.28 15.61 -11.36
C PHE A 301 6.67 15.58 -12.85
N LYS A 302 6.21 14.57 -13.60
CA LYS A 302 6.45 14.52 -15.04
C LYS A 302 5.86 15.73 -15.77
N LEU A 303 4.60 16.08 -15.50
CA LEU A 303 3.91 17.21 -16.13
C LEU A 303 4.59 18.56 -15.80
N TYR A 304 4.98 18.73 -14.54
CA TYR A 304 5.70 19.93 -14.12
C TYR A 304 7.12 19.99 -14.73
N SER A 305 7.85 18.88 -14.75
CA SER A 305 9.19 18.83 -15.36
C SER A 305 9.17 19.12 -16.86
N SER A 306 8.15 18.64 -17.61
CA SER A 306 7.98 19.01 -19.01
C SER A 306 7.67 20.49 -19.17
N SER A 307 6.83 21.06 -18.30
CA SER A 307 6.48 22.48 -18.32
C SER A 307 7.67 23.37 -17.94
N LEU A 308 8.52 22.92 -17.00
CA LEU A 308 9.74 23.62 -16.60
C LEU A 308 10.83 23.53 -17.67
N SER A 309 10.92 22.40 -18.40
CA SER A 309 11.82 22.29 -19.56
C SER A 309 11.41 23.18 -20.73
N SER A 310 10.11 23.48 -20.89
CA SER A 310 9.63 24.49 -21.84
C SER A 310 9.77 25.93 -21.33
N PHE A 311 9.98 26.14 -20.03
CA PHE A 311 10.19 27.45 -19.41
C PHE A 311 11.68 27.79 -19.18
N MET A 312 12.58 26.82 -19.29
CA MET A 312 14.01 27.10 -19.35
C MET A 312 14.30 27.76 -20.70
N PRO A 313 14.78 29.02 -20.74
CA PRO A 313 15.28 29.59 -21.98
C PRO A 313 16.46 28.72 -22.44
N SER A 314 16.48 28.41 -23.73
CA SER A 314 17.44 27.60 -24.48
C SER A 314 18.91 28.12 -24.46
N ARG A 315 19.29 28.90 -23.44
CA ARG A 315 20.62 29.53 -23.32
C ARG A 315 21.74 28.60 -22.87
N PHE A 316 21.51 27.29 -22.70
CA PHE A 316 22.59 26.35 -22.33
C PHE A 316 22.78 25.15 -23.26
N THR A 317 22.23 25.19 -24.47
CA THR A 317 22.67 24.32 -25.57
C THR A 317 23.38 25.14 -26.63
N GLY A 318 24.41 25.88 -26.20
CA GLY A 318 25.37 26.56 -27.05
C GLY A 318 26.67 25.76 -27.12
N PHE A 319 26.63 24.51 -27.59
CA PHE A 319 27.84 23.86 -28.09
C PHE A 319 27.51 22.83 -29.18
N ARG A 320 27.70 23.30 -30.43
CA ARG A 320 28.21 22.55 -31.59
C ARG A 320 27.28 21.53 -32.27
N ARG A 321 26.53 21.99 -33.28
CA ARG A 321 26.44 21.32 -34.58
C ARG A 321 26.62 22.36 -35.70
N THR A 322 27.55 22.06 -36.59
CA THR A 322 27.93 22.83 -37.78
C THR A 322 26.77 22.91 -38.80
N PRO A 323 26.73 23.96 -39.65
CA PRO A 323 25.70 24.12 -40.66
C PRO A 323 26.10 23.43 -41.98
N SER A 324 25.14 22.77 -42.63
CA SER A 324 25.04 22.48 -44.09
C SER A 324 23.92 21.43 -44.22
N ASN A 325 22.79 21.62 -44.91
CA ASN A 325 22.72 21.76 -46.36
C ASN A 325 21.30 22.20 -46.85
N ASP A 326 20.59 23.07 -46.13
CA ASP A 326 19.20 23.46 -46.46
C ASP A 326 19.06 24.51 -47.58
N GLY A 327 20.16 24.87 -48.24
CA GLY A 327 20.16 25.83 -49.37
C GLY A 327 19.64 25.26 -50.69
N ILE A 328 19.63 23.92 -50.85
CA ILE A 328 19.29 23.29 -52.14
C ILE A 328 17.78 23.16 -52.34
N PHE A 329 16.98 23.12 -51.25
CA PHE A 329 15.54 22.89 -51.35
C PHE A 329 14.75 24.14 -51.78
N ARG A 330 15.27 25.35 -51.56
CA ARG A 330 14.59 26.60 -51.93
C ARG A 330 14.81 27.02 -53.38
N ALA A 331 15.85 26.51 -54.06
CA ALA A 331 16.08 26.77 -55.49
C ALA A 331 15.15 25.94 -56.40
N SER A 332 14.69 24.78 -55.93
CA SER A 332 13.79 23.90 -56.69
C SER A 332 12.34 24.40 -56.73
N GLN A 333 11.93 25.23 -55.77
CA GLN A 333 10.53 25.66 -55.62
C GLN A 333 10.16 26.89 -56.47
N GLU A 334 11.14 27.70 -56.88
CA GLU A 334 10.92 28.85 -57.77
C GLU A 334 10.86 28.43 -59.26
N LEU A 335 11.50 27.32 -59.64
CA LEU A 335 11.53 26.81 -61.02
C LEU A 335 10.23 26.09 -61.46
N GLN A 336 9.30 25.83 -60.53
CA GLN A 336 8.00 25.19 -60.81
C GLN A 336 6.86 26.17 -61.13
N ARG A 337 7.12 27.48 -61.19
CA ARG A 337 6.10 28.51 -61.45
C ARG A 337 5.94 28.94 -62.92
N LEU A 338 6.61 28.29 -63.86
CA LEU A 338 6.39 28.56 -65.30
C LEU A 338 5.37 27.55 -65.88
N PRO A 339 4.31 28.01 -66.57
CA PRO A 339 3.30 27.13 -67.11
C PRO A 339 3.76 26.55 -68.45
N GLY A 340 3.64 25.23 -68.58
CA GLY A 340 3.74 24.50 -69.84
C GLY A 340 5.10 23.87 -70.09
N ILE A 341 5.17 22.55 -69.88
CA ILE A 341 5.79 21.52 -70.74
C ILE A 341 5.51 20.18 -70.05
N SER A 342 4.94 19.23 -70.79
CA SER A 342 4.68 17.87 -70.33
C SER A 342 5.97 17.05 -70.30
N GLU A 343 6.25 16.30 -69.24
CA GLU A 343 7.18 15.17 -69.32
C GLU A 343 6.91 14.10 -68.25
N GLN A 344 7.23 12.86 -68.65
CA GLN A 344 6.79 11.57 -68.12
C GLN A 344 7.35 11.21 -66.74
N PRO A 345 6.69 10.32 -65.97
CA PRO A 345 7.18 9.88 -64.66
C PRO A 345 8.32 8.86 -64.81
N HIS A 346 9.52 9.29 -64.47
CA HIS A 346 10.72 8.47 -64.29
C HIS A 346 10.50 7.51 -63.11
N THR A 347 10.14 6.26 -63.41
CA THR A 347 9.92 5.20 -62.42
C THR A 347 11.26 4.62 -62.01
N ASP A 348 11.51 4.59 -60.69
CA ASP A 348 12.76 4.11 -60.10
C ASP A 348 13.04 2.64 -60.40
N THR A 349 14.30 2.37 -60.72
CA THR A 349 14.89 1.08 -61.13
C THR A 349 14.65 -0.07 -60.14
N ILE A 350 14.26 0.23 -58.90
CA ILE A 350 13.98 -0.75 -57.84
C ILE A 350 12.60 -1.41 -58.05
N ASP A 351 11.59 -0.68 -58.53
CA ASP A 351 10.25 -1.23 -58.79
C ASP A 351 10.26 -2.21 -59.98
N ARG A 352 11.14 -2.01 -60.96
CA ARG A 352 11.35 -2.96 -62.07
C ARG A 352 11.95 -4.28 -61.59
N MET A 353 12.85 -4.27 -60.61
CA MET A 353 13.45 -5.50 -60.07
C MET A 353 12.46 -6.30 -59.22
N LEU A 354 11.58 -5.65 -58.47
CA LEU A 354 10.57 -6.33 -57.64
C LEU A 354 9.43 -6.97 -58.47
N MET A 355 9.06 -6.36 -59.61
CA MET A 355 8.07 -6.94 -60.52
C MET A 355 8.61 -8.18 -61.26
N GLN A 356 9.92 -8.25 -61.52
CA GLN A 356 10.53 -9.39 -62.20
C GLN A 356 10.64 -10.62 -61.29
N PHE A 357 10.97 -10.43 -60.01
CA PHE A 357 10.98 -11.52 -59.01
C PHE A 357 9.60 -12.13 -58.75
N LYS A 358 8.54 -11.31 -58.77
CA LYS A 358 7.17 -11.77 -58.52
C LYS A 358 6.57 -12.53 -59.71
N HIS A 359 7.10 -12.33 -60.91
CA HIS A 359 6.64 -13.02 -62.12
C HIS A 359 7.25 -14.43 -62.28
N ASP A 360 8.44 -14.66 -61.71
CA ASP A 360 9.13 -15.96 -61.77
C ASP A 360 8.61 -16.97 -60.71
N GLU A 361 8.16 -16.53 -59.53
CA GLU A 361 7.51 -17.42 -58.56
C GLU A 361 6.17 -17.97 -59.10
N HIS A 362 5.40 -17.14 -59.82
CA HIS A 362 4.06 -17.53 -60.29
C HIS A 362 4.07 -18.50 -61.48
N ASN A 363 5.21 -18.63 -62.19
CA ASN A 363 5.41 -19.57 -63.29
C ASN A 363 6.02 -20.92 -62.86
N ASN A 364 6.56 -21.02 -61.64
CA ASN A 364 7.14 -22.27 -61.13
C ASN A 364 6.12 -23.15 -60.39
N ASP A 365 5.04 -22.54 -59.87
CA ASP A 365 3.95 -23.27 -59.21
C ASP A 365 2.93 -23.87 -60.21
N SER A 366 2.80 -23.30 -61.40
CA SER A 366 1.91 -23.80 -62.47
C SER A 366 2.49 -25.00 -63.22
N PHE A 367 3.82 -25.20 -63.21
CA PHE A 367 4.46 -26.36 -63.85
C PHE A 367 4.49 -27.62 -62.95
N SER A 368 4.24 -27.47 -61.64
CA SER A 368 4.34 -28.55 -60.67
C SER A 368 3.01 -29.29 -60.40
N GLN A 369 1.86 -28.71 -60.76
CA GLN A 369 0.54 -29.36 -60.59
C GLN A 369 0.09 -30.23 -61.77
N ASP A 370 0.57 -29.97 -62.99
CA ASP A 370 0.18 -30.76 -64.18
C ASP A 370 0.92 -32.10 -64.32
N SER A 371 2.01 -32.32 -63.58
CA SER A 371 2.76 -33.60 -63.60
C SER A 371 2.27 -34.67 -62.60
N GLN A 372 1.33 -34.36 -61.69
CA GLN A 372 0.74 -35.36 -60.78
C GLN A 372 -0.66 -35.84 -61.18
N SER A 373 -1.36 -35.15 -62.10
CA SER A 373 -2.70 -35.54 -62.55
C SER A 373 -2.70 -36.67 -63.60
N SER A 374 -1.55 -36.98 -64.22
CA SER A 374 -1.44 -37.97 -65.32
C SER A 374 -0.95 -39.38 -64.91
N LYS A 375 -0.82 -39.69 -63.61
CA LYS A 375 -0.28 -41.00 -63.14
C LYS A 375 -1.19 -41.83 -62.24
N THR A 376 -2.47 -41.46 -62.03
CA THR A 376 -3.36 -42.18 -61.10
C THR A 376 -4.68 -42.67 -61.72
N SER A 377 -4.78 -42.78 -63.06
CA SER A 377 -5.95 -43.33 -63.76
C SER A 377 -5.66 -44.53 -64.67
N ARG A 378 -4.64 -45.33 -64.33
CA ARG A 378 -4.43 -46.68 -64.89
C ARG A 378 -4.02 -47.61 -63.76
N ILE A 379 -4.64 -48.79 -63.71
CA ILE A 379 -4.48 -49.90 -62.73
C ILE A 379 -5.31 -49.61 -61.47
N SER A 380 -6.44 -50.25 -61.16
CA SER A 380 -6.96 -51.62 -61.35
C SER A 380 -8.49 -51.59 -61.11
N THR A 381 -9.36 -52.15 -61.97
CA THR A 381 -9.87 -53.55 -61.96
C THR A 381 -10.01 -54.19 -60.61
#